data_AF-A0A6J8E6T3-F1
#
_entry.id   AF-A0A6J8E6T3-F1
#
_cell.length_a   1.000
_cell.length_b   1.000
_cell.length_c   1.000
_cell.angle_alpha   90.00
_cell.angle_beta   90.00
_cell.angle_gamma   90.00
#
_symmetry.space_group_name_H-M   'P 1'
#
loop_
_entity.id
_entity.type
_entity.pdbx_description
1 polymer ?
#
loop_
_entity_poly.entity_id
_entity_poly.type
_entity_poly.pdbx_seq_one_letter_code
_entity_poly.pdbx_strand_id
1 'polypeptide(L)'
;MSFNKTFKLKGKRFGKGEQLPIEIERKRKELYPVMKKAKSEGKKVELVRDKLYINGKPHISFDTKPYIRMFYYQQDAKEFWRLLNTNKSTTQPEIDFDKLVSYFKELDSNQRDDTEEHQNEINNVYEEINDALNSRITKHEILKALKNLKNKQSMRRIT
;
A
#
# COMPACT_ATOMS: atom_id res chain seq x y z
N MET A 1 44.83 -7.54 42.02
CA MET A 1 45.21 -6.80 40.79
C MET A 1 44.99 -7.73 39.60
N SER A 2 43.97 -7.48 38.77
CA SER A 2 43.68 -8.31 37.58
C SER A 2 44.17 -7.58 36.34
N PHE A 3 45.18 -8.14 35.66
CA PHE A 3 45.81 -7.55 34.49
C PHE A 3 44.91 -7.66 33.26
N ASN A 4 44.73 -6.53 32.58
CA ASN A 4 43.96 -6.35 31.36
C ASN A 4 44.31 -7.38 30.28
N LYS A 5 43.33 -8.15 29.81
CA LYS A 5 43.44 -9.12 28.69
C LYS A 5 43.51 -8.43 27.30
N THR A 6 44.07 -7.22 27.19
CA THR A 6 44.10 -6.42 25.95
C THR A 6 45.04 -6.98 24.88
N PHE A 7 46.03 -7.80 25.26
CA PHE A 7 47.03 -8.35 24.34
C PHE A 7 46.47 -9.41 23.36
N LYS A 8 45.28 -9.96 23.61
CA LYS A 8 44.69 -11.05 22.81
C LYS A 8 43.99 -10.59 21.52
N LEU A 9 43.92 -9.28 21.28
CA LEU A 9 43.29 -8.69 20.09
C LEU A 9 44.32 -8.24 19.03
N LYS A 10 45.62 -8.25 19.36
CA LYS A 10 46.68 -7.82 18.43
C LYS A 10 46.74 -8.76 17.22
N GLY A 11 46.48 -8.23 16.02
CA GLY A 11 46.51 -8.97 14.75
C GLY A 11 45.18 -9.60 14.32
N LYS A 12 44.11 -9.52 15.11
CA LYS A 12 42.78 -9.98 14.68
C LYS A 12 42.01 -8.85 14.02
N ARG A 13 41.45 -9.10 12.84
CA ARG A 13 40.49 -8.20 12.19
C ARG A 13 39.17 -8.28 12.95
N PHE A 14 38.90 -7.30 13.81
CA PHE A 14 37.59 -7.16 14.45
C PHE A 14 36.73 -6.22 13.62
N GLY A 15 35.55 -6.68 13.22
CA GLY A 15 34.50 -5.80 12.72
C GLY A 15 33.71 -5.26 13.90
N LYS A 16 33.56 -3.95 14.01
CA LYS A 16 32.57 -3.36 14.92
C LYS A 16 31.20 -3.61 14.29
N GLY A 17 30.60 -4.75 14.58
CA GLY A 17 29.22 -5.01 14.20
C GLY A 17 28.33 -4.01 14.93
N GLU A 18 27.56 -3.21 14.19
CA GLU A 18 26.43 -2.50 14.79
C GLU A 18 25.50 -3.53 15.41
N GLN A 19 25.29 -3.45 16.73
CA GLN A 19 24.24 -4.21 17.39
C GLN A 19 22.91 -3.59 16.98
N LEU A 20 22.21 -4.26 16.08
CA LEU A 20 20.87 -3.87 15.68
C LEU A 20 19.86 -4.53 16.63
N PRO A 21 18.73 -3.88 16.93
CA PRO A 21 17.61 -4.52 17.61
C PRO A 21 17.22 -5.84 16.92
N ILE A 22 16.76 -6.82 17.72
CA ILE A 22 16.47 -8.17 17.26
C ILE A 22 15.40 -8.19 16.15
N GLU A 23 14.47 -7.24 16.15
CA GLU A 23 13.44 -7.08 15.14
C GLU A 23 14.05 -6.74 13.77
N ILE A 24 15.10 -5.91 13.76
CA ILE A 24 15.81 -5.49 12.55
C ILE A 24 16.61 -6.66 12.00
N GLU A 25 17.30 -7.43 12.85
CA GLU A 25 18.04 -8.61 12.41
C GLU A 25 17.13 -9.66 11.76
N ARG A 26 15.96 -9.90 12.33
CA ARG A 26 14.97 -10.83 11.78
C ARG A 26 14.54 -10.42 10.36
N LYS A 27 14.14 -9.15 10.17
CA LYS A 27 13.77 -8.62 8.85
C LYS A 27 14.92 -8.70 7.84
N ARG A 28 16.17 -8.44 8.27
CA ARG A 28 17.34 -8.59 7.39
C ARG A 28 17.50 -10.03 6.90
N LYS A 29 17.26 -11.01 7.77
CA LYS A 29 17.31 -12.44 7.39
C LYS A 29 16.27 -12.77 6.32
N GLU A 30 15.05 -12.22 6.43
CA GLU A 30 13.98 -12.38 5.44
C GLU A 30 14.36 -11.76 4.08
N LEU A 31 15.13 -10.67 4.07
CA LEU A 31 15.56 -9.98 2.84
C LEU A 31 16.78 -10.63 2.15
N TYR A 32 17.52 -11.49 2.84
CA TYR A 32 18.75 -12.09 2.28
C TYR A 32 18.53 -12.97 1.04
N PRO A 33 17.49 -13.83 0.94
CA PRO A 33 17.22 -14.59 -0.28
C PRO A 33 17.04 -13.68 -1.50
N VAL A 34 16.24 -12.62 -1.35
CA VAL A 34 15.98 -11.64 -2.43
C VAL A 34 17.26 -10.89 -2.79
N MET A 35 18.01 -10.45 -1.79
CA MET A 35 19.30 -9.77 -1.99
C MET A 35 20.29 -10.66 -2.75
N LYS A 36 20.40 -11.94 -2.40
CA LYS A 36 21.30 -12.89 -3.08
C LYS A 36 20.90 -13.06 -4.55
N LYS A 37 19.61 -13.23 -4.82
CA LYS A 37 19.07 -13.33 -6.18
C LYS A 37 19.37 -12.07 -7.01
N ALA A 38 19.11 -10.89 -6.46
CA ALA A 38 19.39 -9.63 -7.14
C ALA A 38 20.90 -9.43 -7.41
N LYS A 39 21.78 -9.88 -6.50
CA LYS A 39 23.23 -9.87 -6.71
C LYS A 39 23.67 -10.84 -7.81
N SER A 40 23.10 -12.04 -7.87
CA SER A 40 23.42 -12.99 -8.96
C SER A 40 22.96 -12.48 -10.32
N GLU A 41 21.90 -11.66 -10.35
CA GLU A 41 21.42 -10.96 -11.56
C GLU A 41 22.26 -9.72 -11.92
N GLY A 42 23.36 -9.43 -11.22
CA GLY A 42 24.23 -8.29 -11.48
C GLY A 42 23.63 -6.93 -11.10
N LYS A 43 22.53 -6.90 -10.35
CA LYS A 43 21.89 -5.64 -9.92
C LYS A 43 22.68 -4.99 -8.79
N LYS A 44 22.65 -3.66 -8.72
CA LYS A 44 23.23 -2.92 -7.59
C LYS A 44 22.31 -3.07 -6.38
N VAL A 45 22.81 -3.65 -5.29
CA VAL A 45 21.99 -3.95 -4.10
C VAL A 45 22.57 -3.33 -2.85
N GLU A 46 21.74 -2.61 -2.10
CA GLU A 46 22.09 -1.99 -0.82
C GLU A 46 21.07 -2.39 0.25
N LEU A 47 21.55 -2.85 1.41
CA LEU A 47 20.69 -3.22 2.55
C LEU A 47 20.99 -2.26 3.71
N VAL A 48 20.03 -1.41 4.04
CA VAL A 48 20.15 -0.39 5.09
C VAL A 48 19.14 -0.69 6.17
N ARG A 49 19.62 -1.06 7.37
CA ARG A 49 18.78 -1.53 8.49
C ARG A 49 17.84 -2.64 8.04
N ASP A 50 16.54 -2.40 7.99
CA ASP A 50 15.49 -3.35 7.60
C ASP A 50 14.96 -3.15 6.17
N LYS A 51 15.64 -2.35 5.34
CA LYS A 51 15.20 -2.01 3.98
C LYS A 51 16.22 -2.45 2.94
N LEU A 52 15.74 -3.13 1.90
CA LEU A 52 16.51 -3.53 0.74
C LEU A 52 16.27 -2.56 -0.41
N TYR A 53 17.33 -2.11 -1.08
CA TYR A 53 17.28 -1.29 -2.28
C TYR A 53 17.93 -2.03 -3.44
N ILE A 54 17.26 -2.07 -4.59
CA ILE A 54 17.73 -2.72 -5.81
C ILE A 54 17.75 -1.64 -6.91
N ASN A 55 18.92 -1.38 -7.49
CA ASN A 55 19.15 -0.30 -8.46
C ASN A 55 18.69 1.07 -7.94
N GLY A 56 18.92 1.34 -6.65
CA GLY A 56 18.51 2.58 -5.99
C GLY A 56 17.01 2.69 -5.67
N LYS A 57 16.18 1.72 -6.06
CA LYS A 57 14.75 1.70 -5.75
C LYS A 57 14.47 0.80 -4.54
N PRO A 58 13.60 1.21 -3.60
CA PRO A 58 13.25 0.38 -2.45
C PRO A 58 12.53 -0.90 -2.94
N HIS A 59 13.02 -2.05 -2.50
CA HIS A 59 12.33 -3.32 -2.67
C HIS A 59 11.22 -3.41 -1.63
N ILE A 60 9.99 -3.20 -2.07
CA ILE A 60 8.80 -3.34 -1.24
C ILE A 60 8.47 -4.84 -1.19
N SER A 61 8.84 -5.54 -0.12
CA SER A 61 8.31 -6.87 0.12
C SER A 61 6.80 -6.75 0.37
N PHE A 62 6.00 -7.59 -0.30
CA PHE A 62 4.55 -7.57 -0.23
C PHE A 62 4.01 -7.79 1.20
N ASP A 63 4.85 -8.23 2.13
CA ASP A 63 4.56 -8.38 3.57
C ASP A 63 4.48 -7.06 4.35
N THR A 64 4.74 -5.92 3.71
CA THR A 64 4.44 -4.59 4.27
C THR A 64 3.02 -4.09 3.97
N LYS A 65 2.25 -4.84 3.16
CA LYS A 65 0.83 -4.53 2.88
C LYS A 65 -0.18 -4.89 3.99
N PRO A 66 0.12 -5.56 5.12
CA PRO A 66 -0.84 -5.64 6.22
C PRO A 66 -0.75 -4.44 7.17
N TYR A 67 0.39 -3.76 7.36
CA TYR A 67 0.43 -2.64 8.32
C TYR A 67 -0.17 -1.34 7.77
N ILE A 68 0.04 -1.06 6.48
CA ILE A 68 -0.70 0.02 5.82
C ILE A 68 -2.18 -0.38 5.80
N ARG A 69 -2.56 -1.59 5.39
CA ARG A 69 -3.99 -1.94 5.39
C ARG A 69 -4.64 -1.94 6.80
N MET A 70 -3.94 -2.36 7.84
CA MET A 70 -4.49 -2.54 9.19
C MET A 70 -4.57 -1.25 10.01
N PHE A 71 -3.69 -0.26 9.77
CA PHE A 71 -3.88 1.09 10.32
C PHE A 71 -5.03 1.87 9.64
N TYR A 72 -5.42 1.47 8.42
CA TYR A 72 -6.34 2.23 7.57
C TYR A 72 -7.81 1.86 7.77
N TYR A 73 -8.10 0.76 8.49
CA TYR A 73 -9.48 0.36 8.82
C TYR A 73 -9.90 0.70 10.26
N GLN A 74 -8.99 1.20 11.10
CA GLN A 74 -9.26 1.50 12.51
C GLN A 74 -9.11 2.96 12.93
N GLN A 75 -8.63 3.84 12.03
CA GLN A 75 -8.59 5.27 12.33
C GLN A 75 -9.80 5.97 11.73
N ASP A 76 -10.44 6.79 12.57
CA ASP A 76 -11.51 7.72 12.25
C ASP A 76 -11.25 8.33 10.86
N ALA A 77 -12.14 8.05 9.90
CA ALA A 77 -12.02 8.52 8.52
C ALA A 77 -11.78 10.04 8.46
N LYS A 78 -12.19 10.77 9.50
CA LYS A 78 -11.96 12.19 9.69
C LYS A 78 -10.49 12.56 9.88
N GLU A 79 -9.71 11.80 10.65
CA GLU A 79 -8.28 12.07 10.82
C GLU A 79 -7.50 11.76 9.54
N PHE A 80 -7.90 10.71 8.79
CA PHE A 80 -7.35 10.43 7.47
C PHE A 80 -7.62 11.56 6.49
N TRP A 81 -8.88 12.01 6.40
CA TRP A 81 -9.25 13.18 5.58
C TRP A 81 -8.53 14.45 6.01
N ARG A 82 -8.27 14.63 7.31
CA ARG A 82 -7.50 15.76 7.83
C ARG A 82 -6.05 15.67 7.37
N LEU A 83 -5.43 14.49 7.46
CA LEU A 83 -4.03 14.27 7.09
C LEU A 83 -3.78 14.41 5.58
N LEU A 84 -4.74 14.04 4.73
CA LEU A 84 -4.68 14.31 3.29
C LEU A 84 -4.75 15.80 2.97
N ASN A 85 -5.46 16.57 3.79
CA ASN A 85 -5.70 18.01 3.59
C ASN A 85 -4.81 18.91 4.46
N THR A 86 -3.84 18.38 5.22
CA THR A 86 -2.94 19.19 6.06
C THR A 86 -2.01 20.04 5.21
N ASN A 87 -1.60 19.54 4.04
CA ASN A 87 -0.79 20.27 3.07
C ASN A 87 -1.71 20.91 2.03
N LYS A 88 -2.42 21.97 2.43
CA LYS A 88 -3.13 22.82 1.48
C LYS A 88 -2.13 23.62 0.66
N SER A 89 -1.55 23.01 -0.37
CA SER A 89 -1.24 23.80 -1.56
C SER A 89 -2.60 24.18 -2.15
N THR A 90 -3.11 25.35 -1.81
CA THR A 90 -4.39 25.86 -2.33
C THR A 90 -4.33 26.15 -3.83
N THR A 91 -3.13 26.23 -4.39
CA THR A 91 -2.88 26.35 -5.82
C THR A 91 -2.78 24.96 -6.43
N GLN A 92 -3.83 24.54 -7.14
CA GLN A 92 -3.69 23.49 -8.12
C GLN A 92 -2.71 23.98 -9.19
N PRO A 93 -1.69 23.20 -9.57
CA PRO A 93 -0.88 23.54 -10.73
C PRO A 93 -1.81 23.64 -11.95
N GLU A 94 -1.59 24.64 -12.79
CA GLU A 94 -2.29 24.78 -14.06
C GLU A 94 -1.82 23.65 -14.98
N ILE A 95 -2.51 22.51 -14.89
CA ILE A 95 -2.26 21.34 -15.72
C ILE A 95 -3.21 21.46 -16.91
N ASP A 96 -2.62 21.52 -18.10
CA ASP A 96 -3.36 21.42 -19.35
C ASP A 96 -4.14 20.09 -19.39
N PHE A 97 -5.45 20.19 -19.61
CA PHE A 97 -6.36 19.06 -19.62
C PHE A 97 -5.98 18.05 -20.70
N ASP A 98 -5.54 18.51 -21.86
CA ASP A 98 -5.17 17.61 -22.96
C ASP A 98 -3.92 16.80 -22.62
N LYS A 99 -2.97 17.42 -21.92
CA LYS A 99 -1.78 16.75 -21.39
C LYS A 99 -2.12 15.73 -20.30
N LEU A 100 -3.13 16.02 -19.48
CA LEU A 100 -3.63 15.08 -18.47
C LEU A 100 -4.28 13.86 -19.15
N VAL A 101 -5.14 14.11 -20.14
CA VAL A 101 -5.85 13.07 -20.88
C VAL A 101 -4.88 12.20 -21.69
N SER A 102 -3.86 12.80 -22.33
CA SER A 102 -2.85 12.04 -23.06
C SER A 102 -2.03 11.15 -22.12
N TYR A 103 -1.65 11.67 -20.95
CA TYR A 103 -0.91 10.90 -19.94
C TYR A 103 -1.69 9.64 -19.50
N PHE A 104 -2.99 9.76 -19.23
CA PHE A 104 -3.80 8.61 -18.83
C PHE A 104 -4.00 7.60 -19.97
N LYS A 105 -4.19 8.07 -21.21
CA LYS A 105 -4.25 7.18 -22.38
C LYS A 105 -2.96 6.42 -22.60
N GLU A 106 -1.80 7.07 -22.38
CA GLU A 106 -0.49 6.42 -22.44
C GLU A 106 -0.33 5.35 -21.34
N LEU A 107 -0.84 5.58 -20.14
CA LEU A 107 -0.83 4.59 -19.06
C LEU A 107 -1.67 3.35 -19.40
N ASP A 108 -2.85 3.54 -19.99
CA ASP A 108 -3.72 2.42 -20.39
C ASP A 108 -3.11 1.62 -21.54
N SER A 109 -2.45 2.30 -22.49
CA SER A 109 -1.78 1.63 -23.63
C SER A 109 -0.54 0.81 -23.26
N ASN A 110 0.05 1.03 -22.09
CA ASN A 110 1.25 0.32 -21.62
C ASN A 110 0.95 -0.90 -20.74
N GLN A 111 -0.34 -1.23 -20.53
CA GLN A 111 -0.70 -2.53 -19.97
C GLN A 111 -0.41 -3.62 -21.00
N ARG A 112 0.50 -4.52 -20.65
CA ARG A 112 0.90 -5.66 -21.46
C ARG A 112 -0.32 -6.52 -21.81
N ASP A 113 -0.19 -7.20 -22.94
CA ASP A 113 -1.14 -8.09 -23.63
C ASP A 113 -1.60 -9.33 -22.83
N ASP A 114 -1.61 -9.26 -21.49
CA ASP A 114 -1.91 -10.38 -20.60
C ASP A 114 -3.33 -10.26 -19.96
N THR A 115 -4.18 -9.35 -20.44
CA THR A 115 -5.31 -8.83 -19.63
C THR A 115 -6.72 -9.21 -20.10
N GLU A 116 -6.91 -9.88 -21.24
CA GLU A 116 -8.28 -10.27 -21.66
C GLU A 116 -8.90 -11.36 -20.77
N GLU A 117 -8.11 -12.31 -20.26
CA GLU A 117 -8.62 -13.35 -19.35
C GLU A 117 -8.91 -12.81 -17.94
N HIS A 118 -8.07 -11.91 -17.42
CA HIS A 118 -8.23 -11.36 -16.07
C HIS A 118 -9.37 -10.34 -15.94
N GLN A 119 -9.71 -9.59 -16.99
CA GLN A 119 -10.85 -8.67 -16.94
C GLN A 119 -12.18 -9.43 -16.86
N ASN A 120 -12.29 -10.57 -17.54
CA ASN A 120 -13.49 -11.41 -17.49
C ASN A 120 -13.68 -12.09 -16.13
N GLU A 121 -12.61 -12.57 -15.49
CA GLU A 121 -12.69 -13.12 -14.13
C GLU A 121 -13.11 -12.06 -13.10
N ILE A 122 -12.54 -10.86 -13.20
CA ILE A 122 -12.89 -9.74 -12.31
C ILE A 122 -14.36 -9.35 -12.47
N ASN A 123 -14.85 -9.24 -13.71
CA ASN A 123 -16.25 -8.91 -13.99
C ASN A 123 -17.21 -9.98 -13.47
N ASN A 124 -16.89 -11.27 -13.62
CA ASN A 124 -17.70 -12.36 -13.07
C ASN A 124 -17.77 -12.34 -11.55
N VAL A 125 -16.64 -12.06 -10.87
CA VAL A 125 -16.61 -11.92 -9.40
C VAL A 125 -17.47 -10.75 -8.93
N TYR A 126 -17.51 -9.63 -9.66
CA TYR A 126 -18.36 -8.49 -9.30
C TYR A 126 -19.86 -8.80 -9.43
N GLU A 127 -20.27 -9.55 -10.46
CA GLU A 127 -21.66 -9.97 -10.63
C GLU A 127 -22.10 -10.93 -9.51
N GLU A 128 -21.27 -11.92 -9.14
CA GLU A 128 -21.58 -12.83 -8.03
C GLU A 128 -21.71 -12.10 -6.68
N ILE A 129 -20.84 -11.13 -6.42
CA ILE A 129 -20.90 -10.32 -5.20
C ILE A 129 -22.15 -9.43 -5.22
N ASN A 130 -22.48 -8.82 -6.36
CA ASN A 130 -23.68 -8.00 -6.51
C ASN A 130 -24.94 -8.82 -6.29
N ASP A 131 -25.03 -10.01 -6.85
CA ASP A 131 -26.17 -10.91 -6.65
C ASP A 131 -26.25 -11.37 -5.19
N ALA A 132 -25.13 -11.71 -4.55
CA ALA A 132 -25.10 -12.07 -3.14
C ALA A 132 -25.58 -10.91 -2.23
N LEU A 133 -25.15 -9.68 -2.51
CA LEU A 133 -25.54 -8.49 -1.75
C LEU A 133 -27.00 -8.10 -1.98
N ASN A 134 -27.46 -8.16 -3.22
CA ASN A 134 -28.81 -7.74 -3.61
C ASN A 134 -29.87 -8.81 -3.36
N SER A 135 -29.50 -10.10 -3.26
CA SER A 135 -30.43 -11.20 -2.95
C SER A 135 -31.22 -10.98 -1.66
N ARG A 136 -30.62 -10.28 -0.70
CA ARG A 136 -31.23 -9.99 0.61
C ARG A 136 -32.17 -8.79 0.59
N ILE A 137 -32.13 -7.96 -0.46
CA ILE A 137 -32.96 -6.76 -0.57
C ILE A 137 -34.23 -7.12 -1.33
N THR A 138 -35.33 -7.25 -0.60
CA THR A 138 -36.61 -7.57 -1.22
C THR A 138 -37.24 -6.32 -1.86
N LYS A 139 -38.03 -6.52 -2.93
CA LYS A 139 -38.82 -5.45 -3.57
C LYS A 139 -39.66 -4.66 -2.57
N HIS A 140 -40.19 -5.34 -1.54
CA HIS A 140 -40.99 -4.71 -0.50
C HIS A 140 -40.19 -3.72 0.35
N GLU A 141 -38.95 -4.05 0.71
CA GLU A 141 -38.08 -3.18 1.51
C GLU A 141 -37.67 -1.92 0.74
N ILE A 142 -37.38 -2.07 -0.56
CA ILE A 142 -37.11 -0.93 -1.45
C ILE A 142 -38.33 0.00 -1.50
N LEU A 143 -39.53 -0.55 -1.71
CA LEU A 143 -40.77 0.23 -1.75
C LEU A 143 -41.08 0.93 -0.41
N LYS A 144 -40.81 0.26 0.71
CA LYS A 144 -40.95 0.83 2.06
C LYS A 144 -39.96 1.98 2.28
N ALA A 145 -38.71 1.85 1.84
CA ALA A 145 -37.70 2.89 1.91
C ALA A 145 -38.08 4.12 1.06
N LEU A 146 -38.56 3.90 -0.17
CA LEU A 146 -39.05 4.97 -1.04
C LEU A 146 -40.25 5.71 -0.45
N LYS A 147 -41.21 5.00 0.16
CA LYS A 147 -42.34 5.60 0.87
C LYS A 147 -41.87 6.48 2.03
N ASN A 148 -40.91 6.01 2.82
CA ASN A 148 -40.33 6.77 3.93
C ASN A 148 -39.57 8.02 3.45
N LEU A 149 -38.86 7.94 2.32
CA LEU A 149 -38.18 9.09 1.71
C LEU A 149 -39.17 10.14 1.21
N LYS A 150 -40.23 9.72 0.52
CA LYS A 150 -41.30 10.63 0.05
C LYS A 150 -41.98 11.36 1.21
N ASN A 151 -42.24 10.66 2.32
CA ASN A 151 -42.83 11.25 3.51
C ASN A 151 -41.86 12.21 4.24
N LYS A 152 -40.55 11.89 4.30
CA LYS A 152 -39.53 12.78 4.88
C LYS A 152 -39.28 14.04 4.03
N GLN A 153 -39.35 13.93 2.70
CA GLN A 153 -39.30 15.11 1.81
C GLN A 153 -40.56 15.98 1.95
N SER A 154 -41.73 15.39 2.25
CA SER A 154 -42.95 16.13 2.57
C SER A 154 -42.84 16.93 3.87
N MET A 155 -42.15 16.41 4.89
CA MET A 155 -41.97 17.09 6.18
C MET A 155 -40.96 18.26 6.12
N ARG A 156 -39.96 18.20 5.23
CA ARG A 156 -38.96 19.28 5.07
C ARG A 156 -39.45 20.50 4.28
N ARG A 157 -40.67 20.45 3.72
CA ARG A 157 -41.26 21.54 2.92
C ARG A 157 -42.31 22.35 3.69
N ILE A 158 -42.55 22.05 4.99
CA ILE A 158 -43.58 22.71 5.82
C ILE A 158 -42.96 23.51 7.00
N THR A 159 -41.66 23.78 6.95
CA THR A 159 -40.97 24.70 7.89
C THR A 159 -40.09 25.63 7.11
#